data_AF-A0A9W8KME3-F1
#
_entry.id   AF-A0A9W8KME3-F1
#
_cell.length_a   1.000
_cell.length_b   1.000
_cell.length_c   1.000
_cell.angle_alpha   90.00
_cell.angle_beta   90.00
_cell.angle_gamma   90.00
#
_symmetry.space_group_name_H-M   'P 1'
#
loop_
_entity.id
_entity.type
_entity.pdbx_description
1 polymer ?
#
loop_
_entity_poly.entity_id
_entity_poly.type
_entity_poly.pdbx_seq_one_letter_code
_entity_poly.pdbx_strand_id
1 'polypeptide(L)'
;MTRAHGQMVVDRWIDTEKRIAHLVERTVPRGEKLAPGIIYIGVASLAGPIFTRRRNFAIRWTSPLVFASLASFYFLPGTSNVVMRNIWGRYGDPATIDMIRDKWREAKQAEHSFRLRVADSVQELRLSLQEGRGFSVNKSDRRSDND
;
A
#
# COMPACT_ATOMS: atom_id res chain seq x y z
N MET A 1 29.88 -7.45 25.37
CA MET A 1 29.81 -6.28 24.45
C MET A 1 28.39 -6.03 23.87
N THR A 2 27.33 -6.62 24.42
CA THR A 2 25.94 -6.53 23.90
C THR A 2 25.10 -5.37 24.45
N ARG A 3 25.51 -4.71 25.56
CA ARG A 3 24.78 -3.58 26.15
C ARG A 3 24.95 -2.25 25.37
N ALA A 4 26.03 -2.11 24.60
CA ALA A 4 26.37 -0.88 23.90
C ALA A 4 25.49 -0.61 22.66
N HIS A 5 25.00 -1.66 21.97
CA HIS A 5 24.17 -1.50 20.77
C HIS A 5 22.72 -1.13 21.08
N GLY A 6 22.15 -1.64 22.17
CA GLY A 6 20.78 -1.31 22.58
C GLY A 6 20.65 0.15 23.05
N GLN A 7 21.64 0.63 23.80
CA GLN A 7 21.68 2.03 24.24
C GLN A 7 21.78 3.00 23.07
N MET A 8 22.55 2.67 22.03
CA MET A 8 22.67 3.51 20.83
C MET A 8 21.35 3.70 20.08
N VAL A 9 20.48 2.68 20.03
CA VAL A 9 19.16 2.80 19.39
C VAL A 9 18.20 3.63 20.24
N VAL A 10 18.23 3.43 21.56
CA VAL A 10 17.43 4.22 22.50
C VAL A 10 17.85 5.69 22.48
N ASP A 11 19.15 5.98 22.47
CA ASP A 11 19.67 7.34 22.43
C ASP A 11 19.27 8.05 21.12
N ARG A 12 19.33 7.35 19.98
CA ARG A 12 18.84 7.89 18.69
C ARG A 12 17.33 8.13 18.70
N TRP A 13 16.56 7.25 19.36
CA TRP A 13 15.11 7.44 19.50
C TRP A 13 14.78 8.65 20.38
N ILE A 14 15.47 8.78 21.52
CA ILE A 14 15.32 9.91 22.45
C ILE A 14 15.71 11.23 21.79
N ASP A 15 16.79 11.26 21.00
CA ASP A 15 17.18 12.46 20.27
C ASP A 15 16.19 12.83 19.16
N THR A 16 15.57 11.83 18.53
CA THR A 16 14.52 12.05 17.54
C THR A 16 13.27 12.62 18.21
N GLU A 17 12.88 12.08 19.36
CA GLU A 17 11.75 12.55 20.17
C GLU A 17 11.96 14.00 20.64
N LYS A 18 13.16 14.33 21.14
CA LYS A 18 13.52 15.70 21.55
C LYS A 18 13.44 16.69 20.38
N ARG A 19 13.89 16.28 19.18
CA ARG A 19 13.80 17.12 17.97
C ARG A 19 12.35 17.33 17.54
N ILE A 20 11.51 16.29 17.58
CA ILE A 20 10.09 16.41 17.27
C ILE A 20 9.39 17.30 18.30
N ALA A 21 9.66 17.12 19.59
CA ALA A 21 9.12 17.96 20.65
C ALA A 21 9.46 19.44 20.46
N HIS A 22 10.73 19.75 20.17
CA HIS A 22 11.14 21.12 19.88
C HIS A 22 10.57 21.68 18.58
N LEU A 23 10.32 20.85 17.57
CA LEU A 23 9.69 21.29 16.32
C LEU A 23 8.19 21.54 16.49
N VAL A 24 7.49 20.69 17.25
CA VAL A 24 6.08 20.86 17.61
C VAL A 24 5.93 22.13 18.44
N GLU A 25 6.74 22.31 19.48
CA GLU A 25 6.70 23.49 20.35
C GLU A 25 6.92 24.81 19.59
N ARG A 26 7.76 24.80 18.55
CA ARG A 26 8.09 26.00 17.74
C ARG A 26 7.14 26.25 16.58
N THR A 27 6.47 25.22 16.08
CA THR A 27 5.63 25.29 14.86
C THR A 27 4.14 25.39 15.18
N VAL A 28 3.72 24.97 16.38
CA VAL A 28 2.31 25.09 16.82
C VAL A 28 2.02 26.56 17.15
N PRO A 29 1.12 27.24 16.41
CA PRO A 29 0.64 28.56 16.78
C PRO A 29 -0.08 28.47 18.13
N ARG A 30 0.13 29.44 19.03
CA ARG A 30 -0.56 29.54 20.33
C ARG A 30 -2.08 29.73 20.17
N GLY A 31 -2.80 28.67 19.80
CA GLY A 31 -4.25 28.70 19.57
C GLY A 31 -4.84 27.42 18.99
N GLU A 32 -4.07 26.63 18.23
CA GLU A 32 -4.57 25.40 17.59
C GLU A 32 -4.03 24.16 18.31
N LYS A 33 -4.91 23.34 18.90
CA LYS A 33 -4.51 22.13 19.64
C LYS A 33 -4.21 21.00 18.63
N LEU A 34 -2.96 20.91 18.17
CA LEU A 34 -2.51 19.83 17.28
C LEU A 34 -2.51 18.45 17.96
N ALA A 35 -2.23 18.41 19.27
CA ALA A 35 -2.15 17.16 20.04
C ALA A 35 -3.42 16.29 19.99
N PRO A 36 -4.65 16.83 20.19
CA PRO A 36 -5.86 16.05 19.97
C PRO A 36 -6.17 15.82 18.48
N GLY A 37 -5.85 16.79 17.61
CA GLY A 37 -6.17 16.70 16.17
C GLY A 37 -5.53 15.52 15.45
N ILE A 38 -4.24 15.27 15.68
CA ILE A 38 -3.52 14.13 15.05
C ILE A 38 -4.09 12.79 15.53
N ILE A 39 -4.47 12.69 16.80
CA ILE A 39 -5.08 11.49 17.37
C ILE A 39 -6.46 11.26 16.74
N TYR A 40 -7.28 12.30 16.55
CA TYR A 40 -8.57 12.18 15.87
C TYR A 40 -8.44 11.77 14.40
N ILE A 41 -7.44 12.29 13.69
CA ILE A 41 -7.11 11.84 12.32
C ILE A 41 -6.72 10.36 12.33
N GLY A 42 -5.88 9.94 13.29
CA GLY A 42 -5.48 8.55 13.46
C GLY A 42 -6.68 7.63 13.69
N VAL A 43 -7.57 8.00 14.61
CA VAL A 43 -8.80 7.24 14.90
C VAL A 43 -9.74 7.19 13.69
N ALA A 44 -9.96 8.32 13.01
CA ALA A 44 -10.80 8.37 11.81
C ALA A 44 -10.25 7.50 10.68
N SER A 45 -8.94 7.54 10.44
CA SER A 45 -8.25 6.69 9.46
C SER A 45 -8.40 5.20 9.77
N LEU A 46 -8.21 4.82 11.04
CA LEU A 46 -8.38 3.44 11.51
C LEU A 46 -9.85 2.99 11.50
N ALA A 47 -10.80 3.91 11.67
CA ALA A 47 -12.23 3.64 11.58
C ALA A 47 -12.72 3.53 10.13
N GLY A 48 -12.04 4.13 9.15
CA GLY A 48 -12.44 4.12 7.74
C GLY A 48 -12.73 2.72 7.17
N PRO A 49 -11.80 1.75 7.30
CA PRO A 49 -12.00 0.39 6.79
C PRO A 49 -13.21 -0.35 7.37
N ILE A 50 -13.69 0.07 8.55
CA ILE A 50 -14.86 -0.51 9.21
C ILE A 50 -16.13 -0.14 8.43
N PHE A 51 -16.22 1.09 7.91
CA PHE A 51 -17.35 1.54 7.10
C PHE A 51 -17.37 0.93 5.69
N THR A 52 -16.20 0.56 5.16
CA THR A 52 -16.07 0.01 3.79
C THR A 52 -16.09 -1.52 3.75
N ARG A 53 -16.41 -2.17 4.88
CA ARG A 53 -16.29 -3.62 5.12
C ARG A 53 -16.99 -4.52 4.10
N ARG A 54 -17.98 -4.02 3.35
CA ARG A 54 -18.74 -4.77 2.35
C ARG A 54 -18.38 -4.50 0.88
N ARG A 55 -17.37 -3.66 0.59
CA ARG A 55 -16.99 -3.35 -0.81
C ARG A 55 -15.50 -3.58 -1.09
N ASN A 56 -15.23 -3.84 -2.37
CA ASN A 56 -13.96 -4.07 -3.09
C ASN A 56 -12.65 -3.82 -2.31
N PHE A 57 -11.68 -4.76 -2.41
CA PHE A 57 -10.35 -4.68 -1.78
C PHE A 57 -9.65 -3.33 -1.98
N ALA A 58 -9.78 -2.71 -3.16
CA ALA A 58 -9.23 -1.38 -3.46
C ALA A 58 -9.70 -0.29 -2.47
N ILE A 59 -10.98 -0.31 -2.09
CA ILE A 59 -11.56 0.69 -1.17
C ILE A 59 -10.97 0.52 0.24
N ARG A 60 -10.61 -0.70 0.64
CA ARG A 60 -9.99 -0.97 1.94
C ARG A 60 -8.60 -0.32 2.08
N TRP A 61 -7.86 -0.18 0.97
CA TRP A 61 -6.55 0.48 0.96
C TRP A 61 -6.64 1.99 0.85
N THR A 62 -7.62 2.49 0.11
CA THR A 62 -7.81 3.94 -0.05
C THR A 62 -8.60 4.55 1.11
N SER A 63 -9.40 3.76 1.83
CA SER A 63 -10.26 4.26 2.91
C SER A 63 -9.50 4.94 4.06
N PRO A 64 -8.41 4.36 4.60
CA PRO A 64 -7.63 5.04 5.65
C PRO A 64 -7.12 6.41 5.17
N LEU A 65 -6.63 6.49 3.93
CA LEU A 65 -6.13 7.72 3.34
C LEU A 65 -7.23 8.77 3.16
N VAL A 66 -8.38 8.36 2.63
CA VAL A 66 -9.53 9.25 2.44
C VAL A 66 -10.03 9.80 3.77
N PHE A 67 -10.24 8.93 4.77
CA PHE A 67 -10.68 9.36 6.10
C PHE A 67 -9.64 10.24 6.81
N ALA A 68 -8.34 9.93 6.66
CA ALA A 68 -7.28 10.76 7.20
C ALA A 68 -7.27 12.16 6.57
N SER A 69 -7.43 12.26 5.25
CA SER A 69 -7.51 13.54 4.55
C SER A 69 -8.72 14.35 5.01
N LEU A 70 -9.91 13.74 5.04
CA LEU A 70 -11.14 14.40 5.53
C LEU A 70 -11.01 14.89 6.97
N ALA A 71 -10.51 14.04 7.87
CA ALA A 71 -10.26 14.41 9.25
C ALA A 71 -9.21 15.52 9.36
N SER A 72 -8.19 15.53 8.51
CA SER A 72 -7.19 16.60 8.49
C SER A 72 -7.83 17.94 8.16
N PHE A 73 -8.65 18.03 7.11
CA PHE A 73 -9.36 19.26 6.75
C PHE A 73 -10.35 19.72 7.83
N TYR A 74 -10.95 18.78 8.58
CA TYR A 74 -11.92 19.09 9.63
C TYR A 74 -11.28 19.54 10.94
N PHE A 75 -10.23 18.84 11.40
CA PHE A 75 -9.60 19.08 12.71
C PHE A 75 -8.42 20.06 12.67
N LEU A 76 -7.75 20.23 11.52
CA LEU A 76 -6.59 21.11 11.36
C LEU A 76 -6.71 21.98 10.08
N PRO A 77 -7.75 22.82 9.96
CA PRO A 77 -8.01 23.60 8.75
C PRO A 77 -6.83 24.52 8.36
N GLY A 78 -6.09 25.06 9.35
CA GLY A 78 -4.90 25.90 9.09
C GLY A 78 -3.75 25.09 8.48
N THR A 79 -3.46 23.92 9.04
CA THR A 79 -2.39 23.04 8.55
C THR A 79 -2.74 22.46 7.18
N SER A 80 -3.99 22.03 7.00
CA SER A 80 -4.45 21.45 5.73
C SER A 80 -4.40 22.45 4.58
N ASN A 81 -4.71 23.74 4.81
CA ASN A 81 -4.59 24.76 3.76
C ASN A 81 -3.15 25.01 3.33
N VAL A 82 -2.20 25.04 4.28
CA VAL A 82 -0.77 25.23 3.95
C VAL A 82 -0.20 24.02 3.23
N VAL A 83 -0.54 22.81 3.69
CA VAL A 83 -0.14 21.55 3.05
C VAL A 83 -0.77 21.45 1.65
N MET A 84 -2.06 21.77 1.51
CA MET A 84 -2.75 21.77 0.22
C MET A 84 -2.10 22.76 -0.75
N ARG A 85 -1.80 23.99 -0.32
CA ARG A 85 -1.10 24.97 -1.16
C ARG A 85 0.28 24.48 -1.62
N ASN A 86 1.04 23.85 -0.74
CA ASN A 86 2.37 23.32 -1.08
C ASN A 86 2.30 22.10 -2.01
N ILE A 87 1.35 21.18 -1.76
CA ILE A 87 1.10 20.02 -2.63
C ILE A 87 0.62 20.50 -4.00
N TRP A 88 -0.31 21.45 -4.07
CA TRP A 88 -0.81 21.98 -5.34
C TRP A 88 0.31 22.66 -6.14
N GLY A 89 1.21 23.39 -5.47
CA GLY A 89 2.39 23.97 -6.12
C GLY A 89 3.38 22.93 -6.67
N ARG A 90 3.42 21.71 -6.11
CA ARG A 90 4.35 20.65 -6.52
C ARG A 90 3.76 19.62 -7.49
N TYR A 91 2.45 19.39 -7.42
CA TYR A 91 1.73 18.41 -8.26
C TYR A 91 0.88 19.06 -9.36
N GLY A 92 0.65 20.37 -9.30
CA GLY A 92 0.02 21.14 -10.38
C GLY A 92 0.96 21.43 -11.56
N ASP A 93 2.24 21.04 -11.45
CA ASP A 93 3.20 21.12 -12.54
C ASP A 93 2.81 20.12 -13.66
N PRO A 94 2.51 20.59 -14.90
CA PRO A 94 2.05 19.75 -16.00
C PRO A 94 2.96 18.54 -16.27
N ALA A 95 4.27 18.63 -15.98
CA ALA A 95 5.20 17.52 -16.13
C ALA A 95 4.86 16.29 -15.28
N THR A 96 4.30 16.49 -14.07
CA THR A 96 3.93 15.38 -13.17
C THR A 96 2.66 14.67 -13.66
N ILE A 97 1.72 15.43 -14.20
CA ILE A 97 0.48 14.90 -14.79
C ILE A 97 0.80 14.07 -16.04
N ASP A 98 1.72 14.55 -16.85
CA ASP A 98 2.17 13.86 -18.06
C ASP A 98 2.91 12.55 -17.72
N MET A 99 3.77 12.55 -16.70
CA MET A 99 4.43 11.33 -16.21
C MET A 99 3.42 10.27 -15.72
N ILE A 100 2.38 10.67 -14.99
CA ILE A 100 1.34 9.75 -14.53
C ILE A 100 0.60 9.14 -15.73
N ARG A 101 0.24 9.97 -16.71
CA ARG A 101 -0.42 9.53 -17.95
C ARG A 101 0.44 8.54 -18.74
N ASP A 102 1.74 8.75 -18.79
CA ASP A 102 2.66 7.85 -19.50
C ASP A 102 2.84 6.52 -18.75
N LYS A 103 2.91 6.52 -17.41
CA LYS A 103 2.89 5.28 -16.61
C LYS A 103 1.57 4.50 -16.76
N TRP A 104 0.44 5.18 -16.91
CA TRP A 104 -0.84 4.53 -17.22
C TRP A 104 -0.83 3.84 -18.58
N ARG A 105 -0.18 4.45 -19.58
CA ARG A 105 -0.03 3.86 -20.92
C ARG A 105 0.88 2.63 -20.87
N GLU A 106 1.97 2.70 -20.11
CA GLU A 106 2.90 1.58 -19.90
C GLU A 106 2.22 0.41 -19.17
N ALA A 107 1.48 0.69 -18.10
CA ALA A 107 0.71 -0.32 -17.36
C ALA A 107 -0.35 -1.00 -18.25
N LYS A 108 -1.02 -0.22 -19.11
CA LYS A 108 -2.01 -0.75 -20.06
C LYS A 108 -1.37 -1.66 -21.11
N GLN A 109 -0.14 -1.35 -21.53
CA GLN A 109 0.61 -2.20 -22.46
C GLN A 109 1.10 -3.49 -21.79
N ALA A 110 1.48 -3.43 -20.50
CA ALA A 110 1.85 -4.60 -19.71
C ALA A 110 0.68 -5.58 -19.52
N GLU A 111 -0.57 -5.10 -19.52
CA GLU A 111 -1.76 -5.94 -19.44
C GLU A 111 -1.88 -6.89 -20.66
N HIS A 112 -1.54 -6.42 -21.86
CA HIS A 112 -1.60 -7.23 -23.08
C HIS A 112 -0.58 -8.37 -23.08
N SER A 113 0.65 -8.11 -22.63
CA SER A 113 1.68 -9.15 -22.55
C SER A 113 1.40 -10.16 -21.44
N PHE A 114 0.74 -9.74 -20.36
CA PHE A 114 0.30 -10.65 -19.29
C PHE A 114 -0.79 -11.61 -19.76
N ARG A 115 -1.77 -11.13 -20.54
CA ARG A 115 -2.85 -11.97 -21.08
C ARG A 115 -2.32 -13.09 -21.98
N LEU A 116 -1.34 -12.78 -22.84
CA LEU A 116 -0.72 -13.76 -23.71
C LEU A 116 0.06 -14.81 -22.90
N ARG A 117 0.85 -14.37 -21.92
CA ARG A 117 1.59 -15.27 -21.03
C ARG A 117 0.69 -16.20 -20.23
N VAL A 118 -0.43 -15.69 -19.71
CA VAL A 118 -1.40 -16.52 -18.97
C VAL A 118 -2.06 -17.56 -19.89
N ALA A 119 -2.38 -17.20 -21.14
CA ALA A 119 -2.94 -18.13 -22.11
C ALA A 119 -1.95 -19.27 -22.44
N ASP A 120 -0.70 -18.92 -22.71
CA ASP A 120 0.36 -19.89 -23.02
C ASP A 120 0.64 -20.83 -21.84
N SER A 121 0.75 -20.28 -20.62
CA SER A 121 0.98 -21.10 -19.41
C SER A 121 -0.18 -22.07 -19.14
N VAL A 122 -1.42 -21.68 -19.38
CA VAL A 122 -2.58 -22.58 -19.23
C VAL A 122 -2.56 -23.69 -20.28
N GLN A 123 -2.15 -23.38 -21.51
CA GLN A 123 -2.09 -24.34 -22.59
C GLN A 123 -0.95 -25.35 -22.40
N GLU A 124 0.20 -24.91 -21.92
CA GLU A 124 1.33 -25.76 -21.52
C GLU A 124 0.96 -26.71 -20.37
N LEU A 125 0.25 -26.20 -19.35
CA LEU A 125 -0.28 -27.03 -18.27
C LEU A 125 -1.29 -28.07 -18.78
N ARG A 126 -2.12 -27.69 -19.75
CA ARG A 126 -3.07 -28.64 -20.36
C ARG A 126 -2.36 -29.75 -21.11
N LEU A 127 -1.31 -29.43 -21.88
CA LEU A 127 -0.54 -30.40 -22.66
C LEU A 127 0.27 -31.34 -21.77
N SER A 128 0.98 -30.82 -20.76
CA SER A 128 1.72 -31.63 -19.80
C SER A 128 0.83 -32.56 -18.97
N LEU A 129 -0.40 -32.17 -18.66
CA LEU A 129 -1.38 -33.05 -18.02
C LEU A 129 -1.93 -34.12 -18.98
N GLN A 130 -2.02 -33.82 -20.28
CA GLN A 130 -2.48 -34.78 -21.29
C GLN A 130 -1.42 -35.85 -21.58
N GLU A 131 -0.14 -35.44 -21.63
CA GLU A 131 1.01 -36.34 -21.74
C GLU A 131 1.21 -37.17 -20.46
N GLY A 132 1.05 -36.55 -19.28
CA GLY A 132 1.13 -37.25 -17.99
C GLY A 132 0.05 -38.31 -17.78
N ARG A 133 -1.19 -38.08 -18.28
CA ARG A 133 -2.25 -39.11 -18.24
C ARG A 133 -2.00 -40.30 -19.19
N GLY A 134 -1.24 -40.11 -20.27
CA GLY A 134 -0.82 -41.20 -21.15
C GLY A 134 0.14 -42.19 -20.46
N PHE A 135 0.88 -41.73 -19.45
CA PHE A 135 1.83 -42.56 -18.70
C PHE A 135 1.19 -43.32 -17.52
N SER A 136 0.04 -42.86 -17.00
CA SER A 136 -0.66 -43.51 -15.88
C SER A 136 -1.67 -44.59 -16.27
N VAL A 137 -2.03 -44.73 -17.55
CA VAL A 137 -2.94 -45.81 -18.02
C VAL A 137 -2.20 -47.13 -18.29
N ASN A 138 -0.86 -47.14 -18.39
CA ASN A 138 -0.08 -48.33 -18.75
C ASN A 138 0.73 -48.92 -17.57
N LYS A 139 0.19 -48.86 -16.34
CA LYS A 139 0.84 -49.51 -15.17
C LYS A 139 -0.10 -50.29 -14.25
N SER A 140 -1.40 -50.33 -14.52
CA SER A 140 -2.36 -51.13 -13.76
C SER A 140 -2.72 -52.47 -14.40
N ASP A 141 -2.26 -52.76 -15.62
CA ASP A 141 -2.66 -53.96 -16.40
C ASP A 141 -1.60 -55.07 -16.49
N ARG A 142 -0.54 -55.01 -15.67
CA ARG A 142 0.50 -56.07 -15.58
C ARG A 142 0.69 -56.61 -14.16
N ARG A 143 -0.41 -56.82 -13.43
CA ARG A 143 -0.36 -57.45 -12.10
C ARG A 143 -1.54 -58.39 -11.82
N SER A 144 -1.98 -59.12 -12.83
CA SER A 144 -2.97 -60.19 -12.69
C SER A 144 -2.74 -61.24 -13.78
N ASP A 145 -1.59 -61.93 -13.74
CA ASP A 145 -1.36 -63.13 -14.57
C ASP A 145 -0.12 -63.91 -14.07
N ASN A 146 -0.04 -64.13 -12.76
CA ASN A 146 0.94 -65.04 -12.20
C ASN A 146 0.38 -65.69 -10.92
N ASP A 147 -0.69 -66.45 -11.10
CA ASP A 147 -1.19 -67.50 -10.20
C ASP A 147 -1.49 -68.76 -11.02
#